data_AF-A0A2M7VG30-F1
#
_entry.id   AF-A0A2M7VG30-F1
#
_cell.length_a   1.000
_cell.length_b   1.000
_cell.length_c   1.000
_cell.angle_alpha   90.00
_cell.angle_beta   90.00
_cell.angle_gamma   90.00
#
_symmetry.space_group_name_H-M   'P 1'
#
loop_
_entity.id
_entity.type
_entity.pdbx_description
1 polymer ?
#
loop_
_entity_poly.entity_id
_entity_poly.type
_entity_poly.pdbx_seq_one_letter_code
_entity_poly.pdbx_strand_id
1 'polypeptide(L)'
;MKQRLDVTINNQQKSEEPINHQETLSEKLESTPVKSEADNLSDTSNDERSFFGEFRGAEVNEVGEYQEPTPEQEEKFKKRVERVAEIFKQANFQWYLDGATNISLYQDKQMRDHKDLDMSVFMEDLAAVEKLLTEQGFGIFVNDETDDKKKIKMKKVLAEEIAKLDKPDLSNLSICKVDSEGNRDKKTTDPFNFVDMHIHSKDAEGNTVIFYNRATLPKEYFEPIKKQLSNGKEINLSQPMVVAYHKFHQNRPYDLIDLQKLKPNLSEKDSLVLRDIIKKEIKEIESSL
;
A
#
# COMPACT_ATOMS: atom_id res chain seq x y z
N MET A 1 -55.77 33.02 33.72
CA MET A 1 -55.83 33.38 32.29
C MET A 1 -56.11 32.08 31.53
N LYS A 2 -57.34 31.83 31.03
CA LYS A 2 -57.84 32.16 29.67
C LYS A 2 -56.84 31.69 28.58
N GLN A 3 -57.11 30.81 27.60
CA GLN A 3 -58.27 30.12 26.98
C GLN A 3 -57.70 28.80 26.33
N ARG A 4 -58.36 27.62 26.29
CA ARG A 4 -59.43 27.11 25.37
C ARG A 4 -59.18 27.48 23.89
N LEU A 5 -59.34 26.66 22.84
CA LEU A 5 -60.09 25.42 22.58
C LEU A 5 -59.63 24.84 21.22
N ASP A 6 -59.93 23.56 20.99
CA ASP A 6 -59.78 22.73 19.79
C ASP A 6 -60.33 23.32 18.48
N VAL A 7 -59.92 22.77 17.32
CA VAL A 7 -60.83 22.16 16.30
C VAL A 7 -60.03 21.28 15.32
N THR A 8 -60.47 20.03 15.18
CA THR A 8 -60.19 19.07 14.09
C THR A 8 -61.16 19.30 12.93
N ILE A 9 -60.71 19.23 11.67
CA ILE A 9 -61.58 18.92 10.51
C ILE A 9 -60.85 17.99 9.53
N ASN A 10 -61.42 16.80 9.36
CA ASN A 10 -61.27 15.89 8.22
C ASN A 10 -61.98 16.48 6.98
N ASN A 11 -61.45 16.25 5.77
CA ASN A 11 -62.32 15.77 4.70
C ASN A 11 -61.57 15.10 3.54
N GLN A 12 -62.26 14.08 3.04
CA GLN A 12 -61.90 13.08 2.05
C GLN A 12 -62.25 13.50 0.60
N GLN A 13 -61.75 12.70 -0.35
CA GLN A 13 -62.25 12.45 -1.72
C GLN A 13 -61.94 13.56 -2.77
N LYS A 14 -61.66 13.28 -4.05
CA LYS A 14 -61.85 12.09 -4.90
C LYS A 14 -61.00 12.21 -6.19
N SER A 15 -60.67 11.04 -6.75
CA SER A 15 -60.40 10.67 -8.16
C SER A 15 -60.55 11.69 -9.30
N GLU A 16 -59.65 11.64 -10.30
CA GLU A 16 -59.95 11.28 -11.71
C GLU A 16 -58.69 11.36 -12.62
N GLU A 17 -58.24 10.21 -13.12
CA GLU A 17 -57.61 10.00 -14.44
C GLU A 17 -58.73 9.61 -15.44
N PRO A 18 -58.51 9.42 -16.76
CA PRO A 18 -57.51 9.93 -17.72
C PRO A 18 -58.16 10.40 -19.06
N ILE A 19 -57.47 11.13 -19.95
CA ILE A 19 -57.83 11.15 -21.39
C ILE A 19 -56.60 11.11 -22.29
N ASN A 20 -56.63 10.08 -23.14
CA ASN A 20 -55.80 9.71 -24.27
C ASN A 20 -56.15 10.56 -25.52
N HIS A 21 -55.15 10.98 -26.28
CA HIS A 21 -55.31 11.21 -27.72
C HIS A 21 -54.07 10.69 -28.46
N GLN A 22 -54.23 9.52 -29.09
CA GLN A 22 -53.48 9.11 -30.26
C GLN A 22 -53.94 9.93 -31.47
N GLU A 23 -53.00 10.42 -32.27
CA GLU A 23 -53.12 10.30 -33.72
C GLU A 23 -51.72 10.18 -34.35
N THR A 24 -51.60 9.14 -35.15
CA THR A 24 -50.45 8.67 -35.93
C THR A 24 -50.14 9.60 -37.10
N LEU A 25 -48.86 9.76 -37.44
CA LEU A 25 -48.40 9.78 -38.84
C LEU A 25 -46.92 9.37 -38.91
N SER A 26 -46.71 8.35 -39.72
CA SER A 26 -45.48 7.64 -40.03
C SER A 26 -44.50 8.47 -40.85
N GLU A 27 -43.22 8.46 -40.48
CA GLU A 27 -42.12 8.62 -41.44
C GLU A 27 -40.89 7.82 -40.99
N LYS A 28 -40.45 6.93 -41.88
CA LYS A 28 -39.21 6.16 -41.78
C LYS A 28 -38.02 7.11 -41.79
N LEU A 29 -37.20 7.05 -40.75
CA LEU A 29 -35.80 7.47 -40.80
C LEU A 29 -34.96 6.38 -40.16
N GLU A 30 -34.16 5.72 -40.99
CA GLU A 30 -33.12 4.79 -40.59
C GLU A 30 -32.12 5.54 -39.71
N SER A 31 -32.05 5.18 -38.42
CA SER A 31 -30.99 5.60 -37.52
C SER A 31 -30.23 4.37 -37.05
N THR A 32 -29.02 4.25 -37.57
CA THR A 32 -27.90 3.41 -37.13
C THR A 32 -27.84 3.33 -35.61
N PRO A 33 -27.67 2.15 -34.99
CA PRO A 33 -27.57 2.06 -33.54
C PRO A 33 -26.25 2.69 -33.08
N VAL A 34 -26.36 3.84 -32.42
CA VAL A 34 -25.31 4.42 -31.60
C VAL A 34 -25.04 3.44 -30.46
N LYS A 35 -23.89 2.76 -30.52
CA LYS A 35 -23.35 2.01 -29.38
C LYS A 35 -23.11 3.00 -28.26
N SER A 36 -23.78 2.81 -27.14
CA SER A 36 -23.49 3.47 -25.87
C SER A 36 -22.06 3.13 -25.43
N GLU A 37 -21.19 4.13 -25.36
CA GLU A 37 -19.87 4.06 -24.74
C GLU A 37 -19.99 4.00 -23.21
N ALA A 38 -20.48 2.87 -22.71
CA ALA A 38 -20.52 2.57 -21.28
C ALA A 38 -20.40 1.05 -21.09
N ASP A 39 -19.36 0.46 -21.67
CA ASP A 39 -18.91 -0.92 -21.39
C ASP A 39 -17.47 -1.07 -21.91
N ASN A 40 -16.52 -0.43 -21.23
CA ASN A 40 -15.09 -0.78 -21.29
C ASN A 40 -14.57 -0.85 -19.85
N LEU A 41 -15.18 -1.74 -19.07
CA LEU A 41 -14.67 -2.17 -17.77
C LEU A 41 -13.50 -3.15 -18.03
N SER A 42 -12.29 -2.63 -17.80
CA SER A 42 -11.05 -3.33 -17.46
C SER A 42 -10.80 -4.67 -18.15
N ASP A 43 -10.05 -4.65 -19.26
CA ASP A 43 -9.29 -5.81 -19.69
C ASP A 43 -8.11 -5.98 -18.71
N THR A 44 -8.35 -6.68 -17.59
CA THR A 44 -7.35 -6.88 -16.54
C THR A 44 -6.34 -7.90 -17.01
N SER A 45 -5.13 -7.44 -17.33
CA SER A 45 -4.02 -8.29 -17.70
C SER A 45 -3.69 -9.30 -16.58
N ASN A 46 -3.94 -10.58 -16.84
CA ASN A 46 -3.48 -11.68 -16.00
C ASN A 46 -2.03 -12.00 -16.38
N ASP A 47 -1.06 -11.42 -15.68
CA ASP A 47 0.36 -11.61 -16.01
C ASP A 47 1.07 -12.50 -14.98
N GLU A 48 2.02 -13.33 -15.43
CA GLU A 48 2.77 -14.26 -14.58
C GLU A 48 4.18 -13.72 -14.28
N ARG A 49 4.70 -14.00 -13.09
CA ARG A 49 6.13 -13.86 -12.76
C ARG A 49 6.70 -15.14 -12.15
N SER A 50 8.01 -15.33 -12.31
CA SER A 50 8.75 -16.36 -11.58
C SER A 50 8.71 -16.09 -10.08
N PHE A 51 8.48 -17.14 -9.30
CA PHE A 51 8.63 -17.13 -7.85
C PHE A 51 10.10 -16.86 -7.49
N PHE A 52 10.34 -15.89 -6.60
CA PHE A 52 11.69 -15.51 -6.16
C PHE A 52 12.31 -16.50 -5.16
N GLY A 53 11.67 -17.66 -4.94
CA GLY A 53 12.09 -18.68 -3.98
C GLY A 53 11.59 -18.36 -2.56
N GLU A 54 11.64 -19.36 -1.66
CA GLU A 54 11.68 -19.07 -0.23
C GLU A 54 12.84 -18.10 -0.02
N PHE A 55 12.55 -16.99 0.65
CA PHE A 55 13.48 -15.92 0.96
C PHE A 55 14.65 -16.48 1.79
N ARG A 56 15.63 -17.14 1.15
CA ARG A 56 16.97 -17.27 1.69
C ARG A 56 17.47 -15.83 1.74
N GLY A 57 17.37 -15.24 2.92
CA GLY A 57 17.64 -13.83 3.17
C GLY A 57 19.02 -13.40 2.71
N ALA A 58 19.41 -12.18 3.07
CA ALA A 58 20.80 -11.78 2.94
C ALA A 58 21.70 -12.92 3.45
N GLU A 59 22.74 -13.27 2.68
CA GLU A 59 23.63 -14.37 3.04
C GLU A 59 24.31 -13.98 4.36
N VAL A 60 23.83 -14.58 5.43
CA VAL A 60 24.42 -14.49 6.76
C VAL A 60 25.47 -15.60 6.81
N ASN A 61 26.72 -15.22 7.04
CA ASN A 61 27.82 -16.18 7.16
C ASN A 61 27.69 -17.01 8.45
N GLU A 62 28.57 -18.01 8.61
CA GLU A 62 28.55 -18.92 9.77
C GLU A 62 28.73 -18.23 11.13
N VAL A 63 29.21 -16.99 11.16
CA VAL A 63 29.39 -16.19 12.38
C VAL A 63 28.26 -15.18 12.63
N GLY A 64 27.20 -15.20 11.82
CA GLY A 64 26.02 -14.35 12.03
C GLY A 64 26.15 -12.94 11.46
N GLU A 65 27.08 -12.71 10.51
CA GLU A 65 27.26 -11.41 9.85
C GLU A 65 26.76 -11.45 8.40
N TYR A 66 26.25 -10.31 7.92
CA TYR A 66 25.92 -10.17 6.51
C TYR A 66 27.19 -10.15 5.65
N GLN A 67 27.10 -10.77 4.48
CA GLN A 67 28.03 -10.48 3.40
C GLN A 67 27.94 -9.00 3.02
N GLU A 68 29.08 -8.33 2.99
CA GLU A 68 29.17 -6.94 2.52
C GLU A 68 28.69 -6.85 1.06
N PRO A 69 27.88 -5.83 0.71
CA PRO A 69 27.44 -5.62 -0.66
C PRO A 69 28.60 -5.48 -1.64
N THR A 70 28.42 -5.98 -2.87
CA THR A 70 29.35 -5.68 -3.97
C THR A 70 29.16 -4.25 -4.46
N PRO A 71 30.15 -3.64 -5.14
CA PRO A 71 29.99 -2.29 -5.71
C PRO A 71 28.80 -2.16 -6.67
N GLU A 72 28.45 -3.24 -7.37
CA GLU A 72 27.29 -3.28 -8.26
C GLU A 72 25.96 -3.25 -7.48
N GLN A 73 25.90 -3.95 -6.34
CA GLN A 73 24.76 -3.91 -5.42
C GLN A 73 24.61 -2.54 -4.77
N GLU A 74 25.72 -1.90 -4.39
CA GLU A 74 25.73 -0.53 -3.85
C GLU A 74 25.20 0.49 -4.86
N GLU A 75 25.67 0.42 -6.10
CA GLU A 75 25.20 1.32 -7.16
C GLU A 75 23.72 1.06 -7.51
N LYS A 76 23.29 -0.21 -7.51
CA LYS A 76 21.88 -0.57 -7.72
C LYS A 76 21.00 -0.03 -6.59
N PHE A 77 21.41 -0.19 -5.34
CA PHE A 77 20.72 0.31 -4.17
C PHE A 77 20.60 1.84 -4.20
N LYS A 78 21.71 2.53 -4.49
CA LYS A 78 21.73 3.99 -4.65
C LYS A 78 20.75 4.45 -5.71
N LYS A 79 20.81 3.89 -6.93
CA LYS A 79 19.87 4.22 -8.02
C LYS A 79 18.41 4.00 -7.62
N ARG A 80 18.13 2.91 -6.89
CA ARG A 80 16.81 2.60 -6.35
C ARG A 80 16.29 3.69 -5.43
N VAL A 81 17.06 4.04 -4.40
CA VAL A 81 16.66 5.04 -3.41
C VAL A 81 16.54 6.44 -4.04
N GLU A 82 17.46 6.79 -4.95
CA GLU A 82 17.39 8.06 -5.68
C GLU A 82 16.17 8.16 -6.60
N ARG A 83 15.73 7.03 -7.17
CA ARG A 83 14.53 6.97 -8.01
C ARG A 83 13.24 7.10 -7.21
N VAL A 84 13.18 6.53 -6.00
CA VAL A 84 12.08 6.77 -5.05
C VAL A 84 11.92 8.27 -4.80
N ALA A 85 13.03 8.95 -4.51
CA ALA A 85 13.03 10.39 -4.25
C ALA A 85 12.50 11.22 -5.43
N GLU A 86 12.74 10.78 -6.67
CA GLU A 86 12.22 11.45 -7.87
C GLU A 86 10.72 11.26 -8.02
N ILE A 87 10.24 10.03 -7.89
CA ILE A 87 8.83 9.66 -8.09
C ILE A 87 7.95 10.37 -7.06
N PHE A 88 8.39 10.41 -5.81
CA PHE A 88 7.59 10.95 -4.70
C PHE A 88 7.92 12.41 -4.36
N LYS A 89 8.73 13.10 -5.16
CA LYS A 89 9.12 14.50 -4.91
C LYS A 89 7.93 15.45 -4.73
N GLN A 90 6.84 15.20 -5.45
CA GLN A 90 5.63 16.02 -5.45
C GLN A 90 4.47 15.37 -4.67
N ALA A 91 4.72 14.26 -3.97
CA ALA A 91 3.72 13.62 -3.17
C ALA A 91 3.23 14.58 -2.07
N ASN A 92 1.92 14.80 -2.03
CA ASN A 92 1.24 15.62 -1.03
C ASN A 92 0.46 14.77 -0.01
N PHE A 93 0.81 13.49 0.07
CA PHE A 93 0.26 12.49 0.98
C PHE A 93 1.38 11.86 1.80
N GLN A 94 1.02 11.15 2.86
CA GLN A 94 1.99 10.54 3.76
C GLN A 94 2.48 9.21 3.17
N TRP A 95 3.80 9.08 3.04
CA TRP A 95 4.46 7.87 2.57
C TRP A 95 5.83 7.75 3.24
N TYR A 96 6.36 6.53 3.31
CA TYR A 96 7.72 6.27 3.77
C TYR A 96 8.26 4.98 3.17
N LEU A 97 9.58 4.94 2.98
CA LEU A 97 10.29 3.68 2.76
C LEU A 97 10.15 2.83 4.00
N ASP A 98 9.88 1.54 3.80
CA ASP A 98 9.71 0.56 4.86
C ASP A 98 10.79 -0.53 4.77
N GLY A 99 10.69 -1.55 5.62
CA GLY A 99 11.56 -2.71 5.58
C GLY A 99 13.01 -2.41 5.98
N ALA A 100 13.91 -3.32 5.61
CA ALA A 100 15.30 -3.28 6.06
C ALA A 100 16.14 -2.20 5.37
N THR A 101 15.67 -1.65 4.24
CA THR A 101 16.32 -0.53 3.54
C THR A 101 16.55 0.65 4.48
N ASN A 102 15.60 0.92 5.38
CA ASN A 102 15.72 1.96 6.41
C ASN A 102 16.99 1.84 7.26
N ILE A 103 17.35 0.63 7.69
CA ILE A 103 18.49 0.39 8.60
C ILE A 103 19.80 0.84 7.93
N SER A 104 19.94 0.55 6.63
CA SER A 104 21.09 1.02 5.85
C SER A 104 21.11 2.54 5.69
N LEU A 105 19.95 3.16 5.52
CA LEU A 105 19.83 4.60 5.32
C LEU A 105 20.01 5.42 6.61
N TYR A 106 19.70 4.85 7.78
CA TYR A 106 19.98 5.50 9.06
C TYR A 106 21.48 5.60 9.36
N GLN A 107 22.28 4.67 8.82
CA GLN A 107 23.72 4.57 9.09
C GLN A 107 24.58 5.11 7.94
N ASP A 108 23.95 5.60 6.86
CA ASP A 108 24.63 6.01 5.63
C ASP A 108 25.59 4.93 5.06
N LYS A 109 25.28 3.66 5.33
CA LYS A 109 26.04 2.49 4.85
C LYS A 109 25.08 1.35 4.51
N GLN A 110 25.18 0.81 3.30
CA GLN A 110 24.44 -0.39 2.94
C GLN A 110 24.95 -1.59 3.74
N MET A 111 24.08 -2.19 4.55
CA MET A 111 24.48 -3.27 5.45
C MET A 111 24.44 -4.66 4.82
N ARG A 112 23.71 -4.81 3.70
CA ARG A 112 23.48 -6.05 2.95
C ARG A 112 22.82 -5.75 1.61
N ASP A 113 22.80 -6.72 0.71
CA ASP A 113 21.97 -6.60 -0.50
C ASP A 113 20.47 -6.53 -0.14
N HIS A 114 19.77 -5.58 -0.76
CA HIS A 114 18.33 -5.38 -0.61
C HIS A 114 17.65 -5.77 -1.92
N LYS A 115 17.04 -6.96 -1.94
CA LYS A 115 16.48 -7.58 -3.14
C LYS A 115 15.24 -6.83 -3.63
N ASP A 116 14.45 -6.35 -2.70
CA ASP A 116 13.21 -5.60 -2.83
C ASP A 116 13.37 -4.17 -2.27
N LEU A 117 12.35 -3.35 -2.56
CA LEU A 117 12.08 -2.13 -1.83
C LEU A 117 10.71 -2.31 -1.20
N ASP A 118 10.57 -1.92 0.05
CA ASP A 118 9.28 -1.84 0.73
C ASP A 118 8.90 -0.36 0.87
N MET A 119 7.62 -0.07 0.77
CA MET A 119 7.07 1.23 1.12
C MET A 119 5.72 1.07 1.79
N SER A 120 5.36 2.06 2.60
CA SER A 120 4.01 2.12 3.13
C SER A 120 3.33 3.43 2.81
N VAL A 121 2.02 3.32 2.62
CA VAL A 121 1.07 4.40 2.37
C VAL A 121 -0.18 4.19 3.22
N PHE A 122 -1.04 5.20 3.25
CA PHE A 122 -2.29 5.13 4.00
C PHE A 122 -3.49 4.91 3.08
N MET A 123 -4.49 4.17 3.60
CA MET A 123 -5.72 3.83 2.91
C MET A 123 -6.45 5.09 2.41
N GLU A 124 -6.50 6.14 3.22
CA GLU A 124 -7.11 7.42 2.86
C GLU A 124 -6.42 8.14 1.68
N ASP A 125 -5.17 7.81 1.38
CA ASP A 125 -4.34 8.47 0.37
C ASP A 125 -4.27 7.69 -0.95
N LEU A 126 -4.91 6.52 -1.06
CA LEU A 126 -4.74 5.60 -2.20
C LEU A 126 -5.05 6.23 -3.56
N ALA A 127 -6.07 7.08 -3.65
CA ALA A 127 -6.40 7.76 -4.91
C ALA A 127 -5.28 8.72 -5.36
N ALA A 128 -4.61 9.40 -4.42
CA ALA A 128 -3.48 10.27 -4.72
C ALA A 128 -2.22 9.46 -5.08
N VAL A 129 -2.01 8.33 -4.40
CA VAL A 129 -0.93 7.37 -4.72
C VAL A 129 -1.10 6.83 -6.13
N GLU A 130 -2.28 6.31 -6.48
CA GLU A 130 -2.58 5.77 -7.81
C GLU A 130 -2.34 6.80 -8.91
N LYS A 131 -2.83 8.02 -8.70
CA LYS A 131 -2.64 9.11 -9.66
C LYS A 131 -1.15 9.39 -9.89
N LEU A 132 -0.37 9.57 -8.81
CA LEU A 132 1.06 9.82 -8.89
C LEU A 132 1.79 8.70 -9.64
N LEU A 133 1.52 7.44 -9.27
CA LEU A 133 2.15 6.28 -9.90
C LEU A 133 1.81 6.20 -11.39
N THR A 134 0.55 6.44 -11.76
CA THR A 134 0.10 6.44 -13.16
C THR A 134 0.80 7.52 -13.98
N GLU A 135 0.92 8.75 -13.45
CA GLU A 135 1.66 9.85 -14.10
C GLU A 135 3.15 9.53 -14.30
N GLN A 136 3.72 8.70 -13.42
CA GLN A 136 5.10 8.21 -13.52
C GLN A 136 5.23 6.92 -14.36
N GLY A 137 4.11 6.42 -14.91
CA GLY A 137 4.03 5.21 -15.72
C GLY A 137 4.24 3.93 -14.91
N PHE A 138 3.67 3.87 -13.71
CA PHE A 138 3.61 2.70 -12.83
C PHE A 138 2.16 2.31 -12.55
N GLY A 139 1.95 1.08 -12.10
CA GLY A 139 0.66 0.57 -11.63
C GLY A 139 0.82 -0.27 -10.36
N ILE A 140 -0.28 -0.42 -9.63
CA ILE A 140 -0.35 -1.28 -8.44
C ILE A 140 -0.92 -2.63 -8.86
N PHE A 141 -0.34 -3.71 -8.35
CA PHE A 141 -0.71 -5.09 -8.67
C PHE A 141 -0.90 -5.90 -7.40
N VAL A 142 -1.96 -6.71 -7.36
CA VAL A 142 -2.13 -7.78 -6.36
C VAL A 142 -1.38 -9.02 -6.86
N ASN A 143 -0.57 -9.60 -5.98
CA ASN A 143 0.10 -10.87 -6.20
C ASN A 143 -0.78 -12.00 -5.65
N ASP A 144 -1.29 -12.83 -6.56
CA ASP A 144 -2.06 -14.03 -6.26
C ASP A 144 -1.13 -15.25 -6.40
N GLU A 145 -0.93 -15.95 -5.29
CA GLU A 145 -0.13 -17.19 -5.27
C GLU A 145 -0.90 -18.27 -6.02
N THR A 146 -0.32 -18.77 -7.11
CA THR A 146 -0.94 -19.87 -7.86
C THR A 146 -0.62 -21.21 -7.22
N ASP A 147 -1.41 -22.24 -7.52
CA ASP A 147 -1.11 -23.63 -7.15
C ASP A 147 0.29 -24.09 -7.61
N ASP A 148 0.81 -23.47 -8.68
CA ASP A 148 2.21 -23.60 -9.06
C ASP A 148 3.09 -22.68 -8.18
N LYS A 149 3.74 -23.28 -7.18
CA LYS A 149 4.72 -22.62 -6.30
C LYS A 149 5.87 -21.91 -7.03
N LYS A 150 5.99 -22.04 -8.36
CA LYS A 150 7.00 -21.35 -9.17
C LYS A 150 6.46 -20.11 -9.88
N LYS A 151 5.15 -19.82 -9.79
CA LYS A 151 4.52 -18.71 -10.50
C LYS A 151 3.61 -17.92 -9.58
N ILE A 152 3.71 -16.60 -9.70
CA ILE A 152 2.80 -15.66 -9.06
C ILE A 152 2.03 -14.96 -10.17
N LYS A 153 0.70 -14.97 -10.07
CA LYS A 153 -0.17 -14.23 -10.97
C LYS A 153 -0.32 -12.82 -10.43
N MET A 154 -0.20 -11.83 -11.29
CA MET A 154 -0.31 -10.42 -10.93
C MET A 154 -1.49 -9.82 -11.66
N LYS A 155 -2.42 -9.25 -10.89
CA LYS A 155 -3.57 -8.50 -11.43
C LYS A 155 -3.37 -7.03 -11.10
N LYS A 156 -3.41 -6.16 -12.11
CA LYS A 156 -3.45 -4.71 -11.89
C LYS A 156 -4.72 -4.35 -11.13
N VAL A 157 -4.62 -3.46 -10.15
CA VAL A 157 -5.74 -2.99 -9.33
C VAL A 157 -5.74 -1.47 -9.24
N LEU A 158 -6.95 -0.90 -9.23
CA LEU A 158 -7.19 0.53 -9.00
C LEU A 158 -7.40 0.80 -7.50
N ALA A 159 -7.28 2.06 -7.05
CA ALA A 159 -7.45 2.42 -5.64
C ALA A 159 -8.81 1.99 -5.07
N GLU A 160 -9.87 2.11 -5.87
CA GLU A 160 -11.23 1.70 -5.47
C GLU A 160 -11.43 0.18 -5.36
N GLU A 161 -10.63 -0.61 -6.06
CA GLU A 161 -10.62 -2.07 -5.94
C GLU A 161 -9.85 -2.48 -4.69
N ILE A 162 -8.70 -1.83 -4.42
CA ILE A 162 -7.89 -2.06 -3.22
C ILE A 162 -8.71 -1.90 -1.95
N ALA A 163 -9.54 -0.87 -1.87
CA ALA A 163 -10.40 -0.62 -0.70
C ALA A 163 -11.42 -1.75 -0.41
N LYS A 164 -11.64 -2.66 -1.37
CA LYS A 164 -12.58 -3.78 -1.28
C LYS A 164 -11.88 -5.13 -1.08
N LEU A 165 -10.54 -5.15 -1.11
CA LEU A 165 -9.77 -6.38 -0.96
C LEU A 165 -9.84 -6.92 0.47
N ASP A 166 -9.77 -8.24 0.58
CA ASP A 166 -9.64 -8.93 1.87
C ASP A 166 -8.23 -8.78 2.44
N LYS A 167 -8.07 -9.14 3.73
CA LYS A 167 -6.80 -8.97 4.45
C LYS A 167 -5.58 -9.65 3.80
N PRO A 168 -5.65 -10.91 3.34
CA PRO A 168 -4.48 -11.55 2.76
C PRO A 168 -3.96 -10.83 1.49
N ASP A 169 -4.86 -10.23 0.71
CA ASP A 169 -4.52 -9.58 -0.56
C ASP A 169 -3.87 -8.21 -0.34
N LEU A 170 -4.29 -7.50 0.70
CA LEU A 170 -3.75 -6.18 1.06
C LEU A 170 -2.30 -6.25 1.59
N SER A 171 -1.83 -7.44 1.99
CA SER A 171 -0.41 -7.69 2.27
C SER A 171 0.43 -8.05 1.04
N ASN A 172 -0.19 -8.25 -0.12
CA ASN A 172 0.44 -8.82 -1.32
C ASN A 172 0.43 -7.83 -2.49
N LEU A 173 0.59 -6.55 -2.22
CA LEU A 173 0.60 -5.51 -3.27
C LEU A 173 2.03 -5.17 -3.70
N SER A 174 2.24 -5.05 -5.02
CA SER A 174 3.49 -4.55 -5.58
C SER A 174 3.25 -3.43 -6.59
N ILE A 175 4.13 -2.44 -6.58
CA ILE A 175 4.20 -1.39 -7.60
C ILE A 175 5.15 -1.85 -8.70
N CYS A 176 4.68 -1.78 -9.94
CA CYS A 176 5.42 -2.21 -11.13
C CYS A 176 5.40 -1.14 -12.21
N LYS A 177 6.49 -1.06 -13.00
CA LYS A 177 6.52 -0.25 -14.22
C LYS A 177 5.51 -0.82 -15.22
N VAL A 178 4.79 0.06 -15.90
CA VAL A 178 3.84 -0.33 -16.95
C VAL A 178 4.23 0.22 -18.31
N ASP A 179 3.82 -0.49 -19.37
CA ASP A 179 3.92 -0.04 -20.75
C ASP A 179 2.77 0.91 -21.13
N SER A 180 2.70 1.31 -22.40
CA SER A 180 1.66 2.21 -22.92
C SER A 180 0.25 1.62 -22.88
N GLU A 181 0.13 0.30 -22.78
CA GLU A 181 -1.15 -0.42 -22.67
C GLU A 181 -1.55 -0.62 -21.20
N GLY A 182 -0.67 -0.24 -20.26
CA GLY A 182 -0.90 -0.38 -18.83
C GLY A 182 -0.57 -1.77 -18.29
N ASN A 183 0.02 -2.64 -19.11
CA ASN A 183 0.53 -3.96 -18.72
C ASN A 183 1.90 -3.84 -18.07
N ARG A 184 2.34 -4.85 -17.32
CA ARG A 184 3.69 -4.86 -16.72
C ARG A 184 4.77 -4.80 -17.81
N ASP A 185 5.66 -3.82 -17.72
CA ASP A 185 6.84 -3.75 -18.58
C ASP A 185 7.90 -4.74 -18.11
N LYS A 186 7.93 -5.92 -18.75
CA LYS A 186 8.89 -7.00 -18.43
C LYS A 186 10.33 -6.68 -18.86
N LYS A 187 10.53 -5.67 -19.70
CA LYS A 187 11.86 -5.30 -20.24
C LYS A 187 12.44 -4.07 -19.53
N THR A 188 11.69 -3.49 -18.60
CA THR A 188 12.13 -2.30 -17.88
C THR A 188 13.44 -2.54 -17.14
N THR A 189 14.30 -1.52 -17.17
CA THR A 189 15.48 -1.40 -16.32
C THR A 189 15.30 -0.30 -15.27
N ASP A 190 14.08 0.25 -15.13
CA ASP A 190 13.79 1.27 -14.11
C ASP A 190 14.07 0.67 -12.71
N PRO A 191 14.91 1.32 -11.90
CA PRO A 191 15.30 0.79 -10.60
C PRO A 191 14.12 0.73 -9.62
N PHE A 192 13.08 1.56 -9.79
CA PHE A 192 11.85 1.55 -9.00
C PHE A 192 10.82 0.57 -9.60
N ASN A 193 11.19 -0.69 -9.73
CA ASN A 193 10.29 -1.74 -10.21
C ASN A 193 10.25 -2.90 -9.21
N PHE A 194 9.05 -3.48 -9.00
CA PHE A 194 8.75 -4.44 -7.94
C PHE A 194 9.04 -3.87 -6.55
N VAL A 195 8.24 -2.89 -6.16
CA VAL A 195 8.26 -2.32 -4.82
C VAL A 195 7.08 -2.86 -4.06
N ASP A 196 7.31 -3.53 -2.93
CA ASP A 196 6.25 -4.04 -2.09
C ASP A 196 5.58 -2.88 -1.35
N MET A 197 4.25 -2.83 -1.45
CA MET A 197 3.46 -1.71 -0.97
C MET A 197 2.58 -2.17 0.20
N HIS A 198 2.88 -1.68 1.39
CA HIS A 198 2.10 -1.90 2.59
C HIS A 198 1.08 -0.79 2.77
N ILE A 199 -0.18 -1.15 3.00
CA ILE A 199 -1.24 -0.17 3.28
C ILE A 199 -1.56 -0.23 4.76
N HIS A 200 -1.62 0.93 5.40
CA HIS A 200 -2.13 1.08 6.76
C HIS A 200 -3.36 2.00 6.77
N SER A 201 -4.08 2.03 7.89
CA SER A 201 -5.19 2.96 8.09
C SER A 201 -5.01 3.74 9.38
N LYS A 202 -5.74 4.84 9.55
CA LYS A 202 -5.77 5.57 10.82
C LYS A 202 -7.07 5.31 11.59
N ASP A 203 -6.98 5.27 12.92
CA ASP A 203 -8.15 5.32 13.80
C ASP A 203 -8.70 6.75 13.94
N ALA A 204 -9.72 6.94 14.79
CA ALA A 204 -10.35 8.24 15.00
C ALA A 204 -9.42 9.28 15.67
N GLU A 205 -8.44 8.80 16.43
CA GLU A 205 -7.44 9.59 17.13
C GLU A 205 -6.21 9.90 16.25
N GLY A 206 -6.15 9.30 15.07
CA GLY A 206 -5.10 9.41 14.06
C GLY A 206 -3.95 8.42 14.24
N ASN A 207 -4.03 7.47 15.19
CA ASN A 207 -3.05 6.41 15.36
C ASN A 207 -3.10 5.44 14.19
N THR A 208 -1.97 4.82 13.88
CA THR A 208 -1.90 3.88 12.77
C THR A 208 -2.37 2.51 13.19
N VAL A 209 -3.38 2.01 12.50
CA VAL A 209 -3.82 0.62 12.58
C VAL A 209 -3.03 -0.20 11.56
N ILE A 210 -2.15 -1.04 12.06
CA ILE A 210 -1.36 -1.97 11.26
C ILE A 210 -2.27 -3.01 10.65
N PHE A 211 -2.11 -3.22 9.36
CA PHE A 211 -3.12 -3.90 8.58
C PHE A 211 -3.18 -5.41 8.86
N TYR A 212 -2.03 -6.08 8.93
CA TYR A 212 -1.95 -7.55 9.05
C TYR A 212 -2.38 -8.10 10.41
N ASN A 213 -2.25 -7.33 11.50
CA ASN A 213 -2.60 -7.76 12.86
C ASN A 213 -3.56 -6.83 13.62
N ARG A 214 -4.00 -5.72 13.00
CA ARG A 214 -4.89 -4.70 13.61
C ARG A 214 -4.31 -3.99 14.84
N ALA A 215 -3.04 -4.18 15.14
CA ALA A 215 -2.40 -3.45 16.22
C ALA A 215 -2.46 -1.95 15.95
N THR A 216 -2.71 -1.17 16.99
CA THR A 216 -2.76 0.29 16.90
C THR A 216 -1.48 0.86 17.49
N LEU A 217 -0.70 1.55 16.66
CA LEU A 217 0.55 2.18 17.03
C LEU A 217 0.39 3.70 17.09
N PRO A 218 1.03 4.39 18.06
CA PRO A 218 0.88 5.83 18.21
C PRO A 218 1.31 6.62 16.97
N LYS A 219 0.51 7.62 16.59
CA LYS A 219 0.71 8.39 15.35
C LYS A 219 2.06 9.08 15.24
N GLU A 220 2.66 9.48 16.36
CA GLU A 220 3.98 10.13 16.37
C GLU A 220 5.08 9.24 15.78
N TYR A 221 4.89 7.92 15.79
CA TYR A 221 5.84 6.97 15.20
C TYR A 221 5.69 6.81 13.68
N PHE A 222 4.66 7.42 13.09
CA PHE A 222 4.42 7.44 11.65
C PHE A 222 4.74 8.79 11.02
N GLU A 223 5.15 9.77 11.81
CA GLU A 223 5.78 10.98 11.29
C GLU A 223 7.12 10.60 10.63
N PRO A 224 7.31 10.86 9.33
CA PRO A 224 8.47 10.36 8.60
C PRO A 224 9.76 11.05 9.03
N ILE A 225 10.85 10.29 9.10
CA ILE A 225 12.19 10.87 9.20
C ILE A 225 12.61 11.32 7.80
N LYS A 226 12.66 12.64 7.59
CA LYS A 226 13.20 13.22 6.35
C LYS A 226 14.70 12.99 6.27
N LYS A 227 15.16 12.30 5.24
CA LYS A 227 16.57 12.02 4.99
C LYS A 227 16.99 12.65 3.67
N GLN A 228 17.99 13.52 3.73
CA GLN A 228 18.66 14.03 2.55
C GLN A 228 19.66 12.99 2.03
N LEU A 229 19.57 12.69 0.74
CA LEU A 229 20.49 11.83 -0.01
C LEU A 229 21.73 12.61 -0.44
N SER A 230 22.79 11.89 -0.81
CA SER A 230 24.05 12.49 -1.28
C SER A 230 23.90 13.36 -2.55
N ASN A 231 22.85 13.13 -3.35
CA ASN A 231 22.50 13.94 -4.51
C ASN A 231 21.60 15.15 -4.17
N GLY A 232 21.36 15.42 -2.88
CA GLY A 232 20.56 16.55 -2.39
C GLY A 232 19.05 16.33 -2.38
N LYS A 233 18.55 15.22 -2.93
CA LYS A 233 17.13 14.86 -2.88
C LYS A 233 16.72 14.41 -1.47
N GLU A 234 15.43 14.45 -1.18
CA GLU A 234 14.87 14.03 0.11
C GLU A 234 13.99 12.78 -0.06
N ILE A 235 14.05 11.89 0.92
CA ILE A 235 13.15 10.74 1.07
C ILE A 235 12.57 10.70 2.48
N ASN A 236 11.45 10.01 2.61
CA ASN A 236 10.82 9.73 3.90
C ASN A 236 11.20 8.32 4.37
N LEU A 237 11.79 8.22 5.55
CA LEU A 237 12.09 6.96 6.21
C LEU A 237 11.06 6.68 7.31
N SER A 238 10.77 5.40 7.55
CA SER A 238 10.07 4.95 8.76
C SER A 238 10.81 5.41 10.02
N GLN A 239 10.12 5.47 11.16
CA GLN A 239 10.79 5.58 12.45
C GLN A 239 11.45 4.23 12.82
N PRO A 240 12.64 4.22 13.47
CA PRO A 240 13.30 3.00 13.93
C PRO A 240 12.40 2.06 14.73
N MET A 241 11.51 2.60 15.57
CA MET A 241 10.55 1.83 16.35
C MET A 241 9.60 1.00 15.44
N VAL A 242 9.09 1.59 14.36
CA VAL A 242 8.20 0.91 13.41
C VAL A 242 8.94 -0.19 12.66
N VAL A 243 10.19 0.06 12.24
CA VAL A 243 11.03 -0.97 11.61
C VAL A 243 11.26 -2.13 12.58
N ALA A 244 11.58 -1.85 13.85
CA ALA A 244 11.77 -2.88 14.87
C ALA A 244 10.49 -3.69 15.10
N TYR A 245 9.34 -3.01 15.17
CA TYR A 245 8.03 -3.63 15.32
C TYR A 245 7.76 -4.69 14.24
N HIS A 246 7.91 -4.34 12.96
CA HIS A 246 7.69 -5.29 11.87
C HIS A 246 8.67 -6.48 11.92
N LYS A 247 9.93 -6.25 12.31
CA LYS A 247 10.94 -7.31 12.47
C LYS A 247 10.58 -8.32 13.56
N PHE A 248 10.01 -7.87 14.68
CA PHE A 248 9.53 -8.76 15.73
C PHE A 248 8.38 -9.67 15.28
N HIS A 249 7.50 -9.18 14.40
CA HIS A 249 6.38 -9.96 13.88
C HIS A 249 6.77 -10.97 12.80
N GLN A 250 7.75 -10.65 11.96
CA GLN A 250 8.19 -11.55 10.88
C GLN A 250 9.08 -12.69 11.39
N ASN A 251 9.89 -12.44 12.41
CA ASN A 251 10.72 -13.44 13.11
C ASN A 251 11.52 -14.37 12.17
N ARG A 252 12.01 -13.83 11.04
CA ARG A 252 12.83 -14.57 10.08
C ARG A 252 14.26 -14.67 10.62
N PRO A 253 15.07 -15.65 10.19
CA PRO A 253 16.41 -15.87 10.75
C PRO A 253 17.32 -14.63 10.74
N TYR A 254 17.22 -13.79 9.71
CA TYR A 254 18.02 -12.57 9.57
C TYR A 254 17.40 -11.34 10.26
N ASP A 255 16.14 -11.40 10.73
CA ASP A 255 15.51 -10.27 11.40
C ASP A 255 16.18 -9.97 12.76
N LEU A 256 16.77 -10.98 13.42
CA LEU A 256 17.57 -10.77 14.63
C LEU A 256 18.82 -9.90 14.35
N ILE A 257 19.48 -10.13 13.22
CA ILE A 257 20.67 -9.36 12.83
C ILE A 257 20.27 -7.95 12.40
N ASP A 258 19.17 -7.81 11.64
CA ASP A 258 18.59 -6.51 11.31
C ASP A 258 18.26 -5.72 12.61
N LEU A 259 17.66 -6.37 13.62
CA LEU A 259 17.39 -5.74 14.94
C LEU A 259 18.66 -5.34 15.69
N GLN A 260 19.72 -6.15 15.65
CA GLN A 260 21.02 -5.79 16.24
C GLN A 260 21.64 -4.58 15.56
N LYS A 261 21.56 -4.51 14.22
CA LYS A 261 22.03 -3.36 13.43
C LYS A 261 21.17 -2.12 13.66
N LEU A 262 19.88 -2.28 13.89
CA LEU A 262 18.94 -1.18 14.18
C LEU A 262 19.06 -0.62 15.60
N LYS A 263 19.55 -1.42 16.57
CA LYS A 263 19.66 -1.05 17.98
C LYS A 263 20.25 0.35 18.26
N PRO A 264 21.32 0.81 17.59
CA PRO A 264 21.88 2.16 17.82
C PRO A 264 20.90 3.30 17.49
N ASN A 265 19.87 3.03 16.70
CA ASN A 265 18.86 4.01 16.28
C ASN A 265 17.59 3.97 17.14
N LEU A 266 17.50 3.05 18.12
CA LEU A 266 16.36 2.95 19.04
C LEU A 266 16.67 3.66 20.35
N SER A 267 15.75 4.51 20.79
CA SER A 267 15.81 5.08 22.14
C SER A 267 15.30 4.11 23.20
N GLU A 268 15.58 4.41 24.47
CA GLU A 268 15.00 3.66 25.59
C GLU A 268 13.47 3.74 25.59
N LYS A 269 12.92 4.93 25.27
CA LYS A 269 11.47 5.13 25.11
C LYS A 269 10.89 4.18 24.07
N ASP A 270 11.54 4.06 22.91
CA ASP A 270 11.07 3.18 21.83
C ASP A 270 11.04 1.72 22.27
N SER A 271 12.07 1.30 23.01
CA SER A 271 12.16 -0.05 23.56
C SER A 271 11.04 -0.35 24.56
N LEU A 272 10.66 0.62 25.39
CA LEU A 272 9.56 0.50 26.35
C LEU A 272 8.21 0.43 25.64
N VAL A 273 7.96 1.35 24.70
CA VAL A 273 6.72 1.39 23.91
C VAL A 273 6.54 0.08 23.15
N LEU A 274 7.59 -0.38 22.45
CA LEU A 274 7.55 -1.61 21.68
C LEU A 274 7.26 -2.83 22.56
N ARG A 275 7.89 -2.90 23.74
CA ARG A 275 7.61 -3.96 24.72
C ARG A 275 6.16 -3.94 25.18
N ASP A 276 5.61 -2.77 25.46
CA ASP A 276 4.24 -2.64 25.97
C ASP A 276 3.21 -2.98 24.89
N ILE A 277 3.45 -2.59 23.63
CA ILE A 277 2.63 -2.98 22.48
C ILE A 277 2.64 -4.51 22.32
N ILE A 278 3.82 -5.13 22.24
CA ILE A 278 3.95 -6.58 22.06
C ILE A 278 3.29 -7.34 23.23
N LYS A 279 3.46 -6.88 24.47
CA LYS A 279 2.81 -7.50 25.64
C LYS A 279 1.29 -7.40 25.57
N LYS A 280 0.76 -6.25 25.12
CA LYS A 280 -0.68 -6.07 24.94
C LYS A 280 -1.21 -7.04 23.90
N GLU A 281 -0.53 -7.16 22.75
CA GLU A 281 -0.91 -8.10 21.69
C GLU A 281 -0.89 -9.56 22.18
N ILE A 282 0.15 -9.98 22.89
CA ILE A 282 0.22 -11.34 23.48
C ILE A 282 -0.97 -11.58 24.41
N LYS A 283 -1.29 -10.63 25.29
CA LYS A 283 -2.42 -10.75 26.21
C LYS A 283 -3.76 -10.84 25.48
N GLU A 284 -3.95 -10.08 24.40
CA GLU A 284 -5.16 -10.13 23.58
C GLU A 284 -5.31 -11.50 22.90
N ILE A 285 -4.22 -12.06 22.38
CA ILE A 285 -4.19 -13.41 21.81
C ILE A 285 -4.54 -14.44 22.89
N GLU A 286 -3.89 -14.39 24.05
CA GLU A 286 -4.14 -15.30 25.18
C GLU A 286 -5.59 -15.23 25.68
N SER A 287 -6.22 -14.04 25.64
CA SER A 287 -7.61 -13.86 26.05
C SER A 287 -8.64 -14.32 25.02
N SER A 288 -8.21 -14.57 23.78
CA SER A 288 -9.05 -15.00 22.65
C SER A 288 -8.99 -16.51 22.40
N LEU A 289 -8.15 -17.23 23.15
CA LEU A 289 -8.00 -18.70 23.15
C LEU A 289 -8.84 -19.33 24.27
#